data_AF-A0A3C0BC34-F1
#
_entry.id   AF-A0A3C0BC34-F1
#
_cell.length_a   1.000
_cell.length_b   1.000
_cell.length_c   1.000
_cell.angle_alpha   90.00
_cell.angle_beta   90.00
_cell.angle_gamma   90.00
#
_symmetry.space_group_name_H-M   'P 1'
#
loop_
_entity.id
_entity.type
_entity.pdbx_description
1 polymer ?
#
loop_
_entity_poly.entity_id
_entity_poly.type
_entity_poly.pdbx_seq_one_letter_code
_entity_poly.pdbx_strand_id
1 'polypeptide(L)'
;KELGHEPTSGQRDAIEQLAVFITRPVEPRTQPAFLLRGYAGTGKTTLVSALVRVLPFAGLQSVLMAPTGRAAKVLARYSRKKAHTIHRKIYRL
;
A
#
# COMPACT_ATOMS: atom_id res chain seq x y z
N LYS A 1 -0.67 -8.21 14.11
CA LYS A 1 -1.97 -8.88 13.82
C LYS A 1 -2.41 -8.78 12.34
N GLU A 2 -2.23 -7.65 11.64
CA GLU A 2 -2.75 -7.51 10.25
C GLU A 2 -2.08 -8.35 9.17
N LEU A 3 -0.85 -8.82 9.36
CA LEU A 3 -0.14 -9.63 8.36
C LEU A 3 -0.59 -11.10 8.34
N GLY A 4 -1.14 -11.62 9.45
CA GLY A 4 -1.55 -13.02 9.58
C GLY A 4 -0.42 -14.01 9.85
N HIS A 5 0.84 -13.56 9.85
CA HIS A 5 2.04 -14.33 10.17
C HIS A 5 3.11 -13.41 10.77
N GLU A 6 4.15 -14.02 11.36
CA GLU A 6 5.34 -13.28 11.83
C GLU A 6 6.14 -12.74 10.63
N PRO A 7 6.43 -11.44 10.57
CA PRO A 7 7.12 -10.85 9.43
C PRO A 7 8.57 -11.33 9.32
N THR A 8 9.02 -11.60 8.10
CA THR A 8 10.44 -11.85 7.81
C THR A 8 11.29 -10.61 8.13
N SER A 9 12.63 -10.73 8.18
CA SER A 9 13.51 -9.57 8.35
C SER A 9 13.23 -8.46 7.32
N GLY A 10 13.22 -8.80 6.02
CA GLY A 10 12.92 -7.82 4.98
C GLY A 10 11.50 -7.24 5.04
N GLN A 11 10.52 -7.98 5.58
CA GLN A 11 9.18 -7.42 5.83
C GLN A 11 9.20 -6.45 7.01
N ARG A 12 9.94 -6.75 8.09
CA ARG A 12 10.12 -5.83 9.22
C ARG A 12 10.78 -4.53 8.78
N ASP A 13 11.87 -4.61 8.04
CA ASP A 13 12.57 -3.44 7.52
C ASP A 13 11.64 -2.58 6.64
N ALA A 14 10.82 -3.21 5.79
CA ALA A 14 9.85 -2.51 4.97
C ALA A 14 8.74 -1.85 5.80
N ILE A 15 8.28 -2.49 6.88
CA ILE A 15 7.27 -1.93 7.79
C ILE A 15 7.82 -0.70 8.50
N GLU A 16 9.05 -0.75 8.99
CA GLU A 16 9.71 0.39 9.66
C GLU A 16 9.85 1.59 8.70
N GLN A 17 10.35 1.34 7.49
CA GLN A 17 10.47 2.40 6.48
C GLN A 17 9.11 2.96 6.06
N LEU A 18 8.08 2.12 5.94
CA LEU A 18 6.70 2.56 5.68
C LEU A 18 6.13 3.39 6.82
N ALA A 19 6.37 3.00 8.08
CA ALA A 19 5.93 3.75 9.24
C ALA A 19 6.53 5.16 9.28
N VAL A 20 7.83 5.28 9.02
CA VAL A 20 8.51 6.58 8.88
C VAL A 20 7.91 7.36 7.71
N PHE A 21 7.70 6.72 6.55
CA PHE A 21 7.17 7.38 5.36
C PHE A 21 5.77 7.97 5.58
N ILE A 22 4.85 7.25 6.23
CA ILE A 22 3.46 7.71 6.43
C ILE A 22 3.31 8.72 7.57
N THR A 23 4.26 8.79 8.50
CA THR A 23 4.21 9.69 9.67
C THR A 23 5.05 10.94 9.49
N ARG A 24 5.98 10.96 8.51
CA ARG A 24 6.84 12.12 8.25
C ARG A 24 5.99 13.31 7.75
N PRO A 25 6.15 14.51 8.35
CA PRO A 25 5.55 15.72 7.82
C PRO A 25 5.98 15.98 6.37
N VAL A 26 5.01 16.28 5.50
CA VAL A 26 5.31 16.63 4.11
C VAL A 26 5.88 18.04 4.08
N GLU A 27 7.13 18.16 3.65
CA GLU A 27 7.79 19.45 3.52
C GLU A 27 7.22 20.25 2.34
N PRO A 28 7.14 21.59 2.44
CA PRO A 28 6.71 22.43 1.33
C PRO A 28 7.53 22.15 0.06
N ARG A 29 6.85 22.06 -1.08
CA ARG A 29 7.44 21.81 -2.41
C ARG A 29 8.07 20.42 -2.60
N THR A 30 7.76 19.45 -1.75
CA THR A 30 8.18 18.05 -1.92
C THR A 30 7.01 17.15 -2.35
N GLN A 31 7.33 16.05 -3.04
CA GLN A 31 6.38 14.98 -3.40
C GLN A 31 7.01 13.63 -3.05
N PRO A 32 6.95 13.20 -1.78
CA PRO A 32 7.60 11.98 -1.35
C PRO A 32 6.96 10.76 -1.99
N ALA A 33 7.79 9.81 -2.44
CA ALA A 33 7.35 8.54 -3.03
C ALA A 33 8.06 7.36 -2.36
N PHE A 34 7.33 6.27 -2.16
CA PHE A 34 7.85 5.03 -1.59
C PHE A 34 7.81 3.91 -2.63
N LEU A 35 8.92 3.21 -2.82
CA LEU A 35 9.03 2.10 -3.78
C LEU A 35 9.26 0.77 -3.06
N LEU A 36 8.21 -0.08 -2.99
CA LEU A 36 8.30 -1.43 -2.45
C LEU A 36 8.71 -2.43 -3.53
N ARG A 37 9.97 -2.90 -3.48
CA ARG A 37 10.50 -3.93 -4.40
C ARG A 37 10.64 -5.29 -3.72
N GLY A 38 10.63 -6.34 -4.52
CA GLY A 38 10.86 -7.71 -4.07
C GLY A 38 10.41 -8.73 -5.09
N TYR A 39 10.97 -9.94 -5.03
CA TYR A 39 10.67 -11.04 -5.94
C TYR A 39 9.22 -11.54 -5.84
N ALA A 40 8.80 -12.40 -6.77
CA ALA A 40 7.52 -13.08 -6.68
C ALA A 40 7.44 -13.86 -5.35
N GLY A 41 6.26 -13.89 -4.73
CA GLY A 41 6.04 -14.61 -3.46
C GLY A 41 6.52 -13.91 -2.19
N THR A 42 7.22 -12.77 -2.25
CA THR A 42 7.76 -12.10 -1.03
C THR A 42 6.73 -11.35 -0.17
N GLY A 43 5.43 -11.48 -0.47
CA GLY A 43 4.37 -10.90 0.36
C GLY A 43 4.11 -9.39 0.20
N LYS A 44 4.59 -8.75 -0.89
CA LYS A 44 4.36 -7.31 -1.16
C LYS A 44 2.88 -6.91 -1.09
N THR A 45 2.00 -7.68 -1.73
CA THR A 45 0.56 -7.41 -1.72
C THR A 45 -0.03 -7.56 -0.31
N THR A 46 0.49 -8.50 0.49
CA THR A 46 0.10 -8.69 1.89
C THR A 46 0.50 -7.48 2.73
N LEU A 47 1.74 -7.00 2.59
CA LEU A 47 2.21 -5.77 3.26
C LEU A 47 1.35 -4.55 2.90
N VAL A 48 1.09 -4.33 1.61
CA VAL A 48 0.24 -3.22 1.15
C VAL A 48 -1.18 -3.35 1.72
N SER A 49 -1.71 -4.57 1.78
CA SER A 49 -3.06 -4.80 2.31
C SER A 49 -3.14 -4.55 3.82
N ALA A 50 -2.12 -4.96 4.58
CA ALA A 50 -2.00 -4.64 5.99
C ALA A 50 -1.87 -3.12 6.21
N LEU A 51 -1.02 -2.45 5.43
CA LEU A 51 -0.86 -1.00 5.46
C LEU A 51 -2.21 -0.30 5.26
N VAL A 52 -2.96 -0.66 4.21
CA VAL A 52 -4.26 -0.05 3.90
C VAL A 52 -5.26 -0.17 5.05
N ARG A 53 -5.23 -1.28 5.80
CA ARG A 53 -6.11 -1.48 6.96
C ARG A 53 -5.68 -0.66 8.17
N VAL A 54 -4.38 -0.35 8.32
CA VAL A 54 -3.90 0.47 9.44
C VAL A 54 -3.99 1.97 9.20
N LEU A 55 -3.96 2.42 7.94
CA LEU A 55 -4.00 3.85 7.59
C LEU A 55 -5.15 4.64 8.25
N PRO A 56 -6.40 4.15 8.34
CA PRO A 56 -7.48 4.87 9.01
C PRO A 56 -7.23 5.13 10.49
N PHE A 57 -6.52 4.23 11.19
CA PHE A 57 -6.15 4.43 12.60
C PHE A 57 -5.09 5.52 12.78
N ALA A 58 -4.34 5.84 11.71
CA ALA A 58 -3.44 6.99 11.65
C ALA A 58 -4.13 8.26 11.11
N GLY A 59 -5.46 8.26 10.95
CA GLY A 59 -6.20 9.38 10.36
C GLY A 59 -5.98 9.55 8.86
N LEU A 60 -5.38 8.57 8.18
CA LEU A 60 -5.03 8.65 6.76
C LEU A 60 -6.04 7.89 5.89
N GLN A 61 -6.36 8.49 4.74
CA GLN A 61 -7.16 7.86 3.70
C GLN A 61 -6.25 7.38 2.55
N SER A 62 -6.73 6.38 1.81
CA SER A 62 -5.99 5.80 0.69
C SER A 62 -6.88 5.57 -0.52
N VAL A 63 -6.30 5.76 -1.71
CA VAL A 63 -6.90 5.38 -2.99
C VAL A 63 -6.06 4.27 -3.58
N LEU A 64 -6.69 3.14 -3.91
CA LEU A 64 -6.01 1.97 -4.45
C LEU A 64 -6.13 1.94 -5.97
N MET A 65 -4.98 1.87 -6.63
CA MET A 65 -4.88 1.84 -8.08
C MET A 65 -3.92 0.75 -8.55
N ALA A 66 -4.19 0.19 -9.72
CA ALA A 66 -3.31 -0.76 -10.40
C ALA A 66 -3.36 -0.56 -11.93
N PRO A 67 -2.35 -1.00 -12.69
CA PRO A 67 -2.33 -0.77 -14.14
C PRO A 67 -3.38 -1.58 -14.91
N THR A 68 -3.71 -2.79 -14.43
CA THR A 68 -4.67 -3.69 -15.11
C THR A 68 -5.88 -4.00 -14.22
N GLY A 69 -7.01 -4.35 -14.85
CA GLY A 69 -8.24 -4.71 -14.15
C GLY A 69 -8.06 -5.94 -13.24
N ARG A 70 -7.28 -6.94 -13.68
CA ARG A 70 -6.95 -8.12 -12.88
C ARG A 70 -6.16 -7.75 -11.62
N ALA A 71 -5.13 -6.90 -11.76
CA ALA A 71 -4.34 -6.44 -10.62
C ALA A 71 -5.19 -5.62 -9.64
N ALA A 72 -6.08 -4.75 -10.14
CA ALA A 72 -7.01 -3.99 -9.29
C ALA A 72 -7.96 -4.92 -8.51
N LYS A 73 -8.52 -5.96 -9.17
CA LYS A 73 -9.37 -6.96 -8.49
C LYS A 73 -8.62 -7.71 -7.38
N VAL A 74 -7.37 -8.11 -7.63
CA VAL A 74 -6.53 -8.75 -6.61
C VAL A 74 -6.27 -7.79 -5.45
N LEU A 75 -5.81 -6.57 -5.73
CA LEU A 75 -5.53 -5.57 -4.70
C LEU A 75 -6.77 -5.28 -3.85
N ALA A 76 -7.95 -5.16 -4.47
CA ALA A 76 -9.21 -4.94 -3.76
C ALA A 76 -9.56 -6.10 -2.83
N ARG A 77 -9.39 -7.34 -3.29
CA ARG A 77 -9.68 -8.54 -2.50
C ARG A 77 -8.83 -8.62 -1.23
N TYR A 78 -7.51 -8.44 -1.35
CA TYR A 78 -6.61 -8.58 -0.20
C TYR A 78 -6.74 -7.41 0.79
N SER A 79 -6.90 -6.17 0.29
CA SER A 79 -7.03 -4.98 1.14
C SER A 79 -8.43 -4.80 1.74
N ARG A 80 -9.45 -5.52 1.25
CA ARG A 80 -10.88 -5.31 1.57
C ARG A 80 -11.33 -3.86 1.33
N LYS A 81 -10.72 -3.20 0.36
CA LYS A 81 -11.03 -1.82 -0.04
C LYS A 81 -11.14 -1.74 -1.56
N LYS A 82 -12.05 -0.91 -2.07
CA LYS A 82 -12.24 -0.77 -3.51
C LYS A 82 -10.94 -0.29 -4.18
N ALA A 83 -10.55 -0.96 -5.26
CA ALA A 83 -9.42 -0.57 -6.09
C ALA A 83 -9.86 -0.37 -7.53
N HIS A 84 -9.19 0.54 -8.22
CA HIS A 84 -9.49 0.94 -9.59
C HIS A 84 -8.28 0.70 -10.49
N THR A 85 -8.48 0.69 -11.81
CA THR A 85 -7.35 0.87 -12.70
C THR A 85 -6.86 2.32 -12.63
N ILE A 86 -5.56 2.56 -12.86
CA ILE A 86 -5.00 3.91 -12.91
C ILE A 86 -5.78 4.75 -13.93
N HIS A 87 -5.93 4.25 -15.16
CA HIS A 87 -6.68 4.92 -16.22
C HIS A 87 -8.11 5.30 -15.81
N ARG A 88 -8.82 4.41 -15.11
CA ARG A 88 -10.19 4.71 -14.64
C ARG A 88 -10.18 5.85 -13.63
N LYS A 89 -9.23 5.86 -12.69
CA LYS A 89 -9.24 6.82 -11.58
C LYS A 89 -8.79 8.23 -12.01
N ILE A 90 -7.87 8.33 -12.97
CA ILE A 90 -7.32 9.63 -13.38
C ILE A 90 -8.08 10.29 -14.54
N TYR A 91 -8.79 9.52 -15.38
CA TYR A 91 -9.46 10.06 -16.58
C TYR A 91 -10.99 10.03 -16.56
N ARG A 92 -11.62 9.23 -15.69
CA ARG A 92 -13.09 8.99 -15.73
C ARG A 92 -13.73 9.18 -14.36
N LEU A 93 -13.50 10.33 -13.71
CA LEU A 93 -14.01 10.66 -12.38
C LEU A 93 -15.42 10.10 -12.13
#